data_AF-A0A5D0N3G5-F1
#
_entry.id   AF-A0A5D0N3G5-F1
#
_cell.length_a   1.000
_cell.length_b   1.000
_cell.length_c   1.000
_cell.angle_alpha   90.00
_cell.angle_beta   90.00
_cell.angle_gamma   90.00
#
_symmetry.space_group_name_H-M   'P 1'
#
loop_
_entity.id
_entity.type
_entity.pdbx_description
1 polymer ?
#
loop_
_entity_poly.entity_id
_entity_poly.type
_entity_poly.pdbx_seq_one_letter_code
_entity_poly.pdbx_strand_id
1 'polypeptide(L)'
;MAAVAVEGFADLAAELRQARDNARHTHDAAGRGRDDAGQGGDGVGQARDGADQARDDAAQARDDAAQGRDGAGQVRDGVGQRRDGAGRVRGGAGQRGGEARDRAGWVGEVAAVGAAYVGFAERRPALYDAMFTHSVDLPFASPEAPAALHAGFGELREALRPLARDDDLDLLTETFWSALHGLVTLTRAGRLPPEHRDARLALLVRRFSG
;
A
#
# COMPACT_ATOMS: atom_id res chain seq x y z
N MET A 1 -21.19 31.31 9.87
CA MET A 1 -20.12 30.93 8.94
C MET A 1 -19.15 29.94 9.59
N ALA A 2 -18.56 30.24 10.76
CA ALA A 2 -17.63 29.32 11.44
C ALA A 2 -18.18 27.91 11.71
N ALA A 3 -19.42 27.79 12.20
CA ALA A 3 -20.03 26.48 12.42
C ALA A 3 -20.14 25.64 11.13
N VAL A 4 -20.54 26.27 10.02
CA VAL A 4 -20.66 25.61 8.70
C VAL A 4 -19.29 25.17 8.19
N ALA A 5 -18.25 25.97 8.39
CA ALA A 5 -16.88 25.61 8.02
C ALA A 5 -16.38 24.40 8.85
N VAL A 6 -16.59 24.41 10.17
CA VAL A 6 -16.21 23.30 11.05
C VAL A 6 -16.94 22.01 10.70
N GLU A 7 -18.24 22.10 10.40
CA GLU A 7 -19.03 20.96 9.91
C GLU A 7 -18.51 20.44 8.56
N GLY A 8 -18.16 21.34 7.64
CA GLY A 8 -17.52 20.97 6.37
C GLY A 8 -16.19 20.23 6.54
N PHE A 9 -15.37 20.64 7.52
CA PHE A 9 -14.15 19.90 7.88
C PHE A 9 -14.46 18.53 8.48
N ALA A 10 -15.50 18.39 9.28
CA ALA A 10 -15.91 17.11 9.86
C ALA A 10 -16.38 16.14 8.79
N ASP A 11 -17.18 16.62 7.84
CA ASP A 11 -17.63 15.84 6.68
C ASP A 11 -16.46 15.41 5.81
N LEU A 12 -15.53 16.33 5.51
CA LEU A 12 -14.33 15.99 4.77
C LEU A 12 -13.53 14.92 5.50
N ALA A 13 -13.28 15.08 6.82
CA ALA A 13 -12.55 14.10 7.61
C ALA A 13 -13.20 12.70 7.57
N ALA A 14 -14.54 12.63 7.63
CA ALA A 14 -15.27 11.37 7.50
C ALA A 14 -15.10 10.73 6.11
N GLU A 15 -15.20 11.52 5.04
CA GLU A 15 -15.00 11.03 3.67
C GLU A 15 -13.56 10.55 3.42
N LEU A 16 -12.55 11.26 3.95
CA LEU A 16 -11.15 10.85 3.83
C LEU A 16 -10.88 9.54 4.59
N ARG A 17 -11.39 9.41 5.82
CA ARG A 17 -11.30 8.18 6.61
C ARG A 17 -11.91 6.99 5.88
N GLN A 18 -13.13 7.17 5.37
CA GLN A 18 -13.83 6.13 4.63
C GLN A 18 -13.05 5.69 3.38
N ALA A 19 -12.51 6.65 2.62
CA ALA A 19 -11.72 6.35 1.43
C ALA A 19 -10.45 5.54 1.76
N ARG A 20 -9.73 5.93 2.82
CA ARG A 20 -8.54 5.21 3.29
C ARG A 20 -8.88 3.80 3.77
N ASP A 21 -9.92 3.66 4.59
CA ASP A 21 -10.29 2.37 5.18
C ASP A 21 -10.78 1.39 4.10
N ASN A 22 -11.49 1.88 3.08
CA ASN A 22 -11.86 1.08 1.91
C ASN A 22 -10.61 0.61 1.14
N ALA A 23 -9.66 1.51 0.88
CA ALA A 23 -8.42 1.16 0.19
C ALA A 23 -7.60 0.11 0.97
N ARG A 24 -7.46 0.30 2.29
CA ARG A 24 -6.84 -0.68 3.20
C ARG A 24 -7.51 -2.04 3.13
N HIS A 25 -8.84 -2.06 3.21
CA HIS A 25 -9.58 -3.31 3.13
C HIS A 25 -9.34 -4.06 1.81
N THR A 26 -9.29 -3.34 0.69
CA THR A 26 -8.96 -3.95 -0.62
C THR A 26 -7.53 -4.49 -0.68
N HIS A 27 -6.58 -3.76 -0.09
CA HIS A 27 -5.19 -4.20 0.01
C HIS A 27 -5.05 -5.48 0.85
N ASP A 28 -5.69 -5.52 2.02
CA ASP A 28 -5.66 -6.66 2.96
C ASP A 28 -6.44 -7.88 2.43
N ALA A 29 -7.55 -7.65 1.72
CA ALA A 29 -8.32 -8.72 1.09
C ALA A 29 -7.52 -9.39 -0.04
N ALA A 30 -6.87 -8.58 -0.89
CA ALA A 30 -5.89 -9.10 -1.83
C ALA A 30 -4.77 -9.84 -1.06
N GLY A 31 -4.43 -9.35 0.15
CA GLY A 31 -3.50 -9.91 1.15
C GLY A 31 -3.64 -11.41 1.27
N ARG A 32 -4.72 -11.73 1.97
CA ARG A 32 -5.15 -13.05 2.40
C ARG A 32 -5.31 -14.04 1.26
N GLY A 33 -5.95 -13.64 0.15
CA GLY A 33 -6.17 -14.55 -0.99
C GLY A 33 -4.88 -15.10 -1.62
N ARG A 34 -3.76 -14.38 -1.50
CA ARG A 34 -2.45 -14.88 -1.96
C ARG A 34 -1.75 -15.75 -0.93
N ASP A 35 -1.87 -15.44 0.34
CA ASP A 35 -1.28 -16.24 1.41
C ASP A 35 -1.93 -17.63 1.46
N ASP A 36 -3.25 -17.69 1.26
CA ASP A 36 -4.00 -18.94 1.12
C ASP A 36 -3.52 -19.76 -0.10
N ALA A 37 -3.28 -19.09 -1.24
CA ALA A 37 -2.72 -19.74 -2.42
C ALA A 37 -1.26 -20.20 -2.22
N GLY A 38 -0.47 -19.44 -1.44
CA GLY A 38 0.90 -19.76 -1.06
C GLY A 38 0.98 -21.00 -0.18
N GLN A 39 0.15 -21.08 0.87
CA GLN A 39 0.04 -22.27 1.72
C GLN A 39 -0.34 -23.52 0.93
N GLY A 40 -1.24 -23.38 -0.05
CA GLY A 40 -1.56 -24.47 -0.98
C GLY A 40 -0.34 -24.92 -1.81
N GLY A 41 0.47 -23.97 -2.28
CA GLY A 41 1.71 -24.24 -3.02
C GLY A 41 2.80 -24.90 -2.18
N ASP A 42 2.93 -24.51 -0.91
CA ASP A 42 3.88 -25.10 0.03
C ASP A 42 3.49 -26.53 0.40
N GLY A 43 2.19 -26.81 0.57
CA GLY A 43 1.68 -28.18 0.75
C GLY A 43 1.99 -29.07 -0.47
N VAL A 44 1.85 -28.54 -1.69
CA VAL A 44 2.25 -29.25 -2.91
C VAL A 44 3.78 -29.47 -2.97
N GLY A 45 4.57 -28.51 -2.47
CA GLY A 45 6.02 -28.63 -2.34
C GLY A 45 6.41 -29.76 -1.40
N GLN A 46 5.87 -29.78 -0.19
CA GLN A 46 6.10 -30.84 0.80
C GLN A 46 5.72 -32.22 0.28
N ALA A 47 4.60 -32.33 -0.47
CA ALA A 47 4.19 -33.59 -1.09
C ALA A 47 5.18 -34.07 -2.16
N ARG A 48 5.78 -33.15 -2.94
CA ARG A 48 6.82 -33.46 -3.93
C ARG A 48 8.13 -33.86 -3.26
N ASP A 49 8.55 -33.13 -2.23
CA ASP A 49 9.76 -33.45 -1.47
C ASP A 49 9.63 -34.83 -0.81
N GLY A 50 8.46 -35.16 -0.24
CA GLY A 50 8.16 -36.50 0.28
C GLY A 50 8.17 -37.59 -0.81
N ALA A 51 7.67 -37.29 -2.02
CA ALA A 51 7.69 -38.22 -3.14
C ALA A 51 9.11 -38.44 -3.70
N ASP A 52 9.94 -37.39 -3.74
CA ASP A 52 11.36 -37.49 -4.10
C ASP A 52 12.12 -38.30 -3.07
N GLN A 53 11.89 -38.05 -1.77
CA GLN A 53 12.49 -38.86 -0.70
C GLN A 53 12.12 -40.34 -0.85
N ALA A 54 10.84 -40.66 -1.11
CA ALA A 54 10.43 -42.05 -1.31
C ALA A 54 11.07 -42.70 -2.55
N ARG A 55 11.35 -41.91 -3.60
CA ARG A 55 12.08 -42.38 -4.79
C ARG A 55 13.56 -42.60 -4.48
N ASP A 56 14.17 -41.71 -3.71
CA ASP A 56 15.55 -41.83 -3.27
C ASP A 56 15.72 -43.04 -2.34
N ASP A 57 14.81 -43.26 -1.39
CA ASP A 57 14.79 -44.44 -0.52
C ASP A 57 14.58 -45.74 -1.33
N ALA A 58 13.71 -45.72 -2.35
CA ALA A 58 13.51 -46.86 -3.24
C ALA A 58 14.71 -47.11 -4.16
N ALA A 59 15.40 -46.06 -4.61
CA ALA A 59 16.65 -46.17 -5.35
C ALA A 59 17.76 -46.73 -4.45
N GLN A 60 17.84 -46.26 -3.20
CA GLN A 60 18.77 -46.79 -2.20
C GLN A 60 18.51 -48.26 -1.92
N ALA A 61 17.27 -48.70 -1.76
CA ALA A 61 16.96 -50.12 -1.55
C ALA A 61 17.34 -51.00 -2.77
N ARG A 62 17.21 -50.46 -4.00
CA ARG A 62 17.68 -51.12 -5.22
C ARG A 62 19.20 -51.12 -5.31
N ASP A 63 19.85 -50.02 -4.92
CA ASP A 63 21.29 -49.88 -4.87
C ASP A 63 21.89 -50.79 -3.80
N ASP A 64 21.27 -50.95 -2.62
CA ASP A 64 21.69 -51.88 -1.56
C ASP A 64 21.52 -53.34 -2.01
N ALA A 65 20.43 -53.64 -2.74
CA ALA A 65 20.23 -54.92 -3.39
C ALA A 65 21.24 -55.17 -4.53
N ALA A 66 21.68 -54.11 -5.21
CA ALA A 66 22.69 -54.15 -6.27
C ALA A 66 24.12 -54.16 -5.73
N GLN A 67 24.42 -53.51 -4.59
CA GLN A 67 25.70 -53.47 -3.86
C GLN A 67 26.04 -54.82 -3.21
N GLY A 68 25.09 -55.77 -3.19
CA GLY A 68 25.41 -57.19 -3.14
C GLY A 68 26.28 -57.67 -4.31
N ARG A 69 26.53 -56.83 -5.32
CA ARG A 69 27.44 -56.98 -6.46
C ARG A 69 28.00 -55.61 -6.92
N ASP A 70 29.18 -55.28 -6.39
CA ASP A 70 30.11 -54.22 -6.84
C ASP A 70 29.72 -52.75 -6.58
N GLY A 71 30.61 -52.06 -5.86
CA GLY A 71 30.44 -50.69 -5.38
C GLY A 71 31.11 -49.63 -6.25
N ALA A 72 30.48 -48.45 -6.34
CA ALA A 72 31.11 -47.15 -6.58
C ALA A 72 30.07 -46.01 -6.42
N GLY A 73 29.86 -45.54 -5.18
CA GLY A 73 28.95 -44.42 -4.89
C GLY A 73 29.71 -43.11 -4.74
N GLN A 74 29.99 -42.40 -5.84
CA GLN A 74 30.49 -41.02 -5.79
C GLN A 74 29.89 -40.15 -6.90
N VAL A 75 28.57 -39.94 -6.88
CA VAL A 75 27.91 -38.82 -7.59
C VAL A 75 26.59 -38.42 -6.90
N ARG A 76 26.56 -38.07 -5.60
CA ARG A 76 25.31 -37.60 -4.94
C ARG A 76 25.40 -36.32 -4.09
N ASP A 77 26.59 -35.81 -3.77
CA ASP A 77 26.70 -34.63 -2.88
C ASP A 77 26.43 -33.27 -3.56
N GLY A 78 26.37 -33.22 -4.90
CA GLY A 78 26.18 -31.98 -5.66
C GLY A 78 24.72 -31.53 -5.85
N VAL A 79 23.73 -32.39 -5.56
CA VAL A 79 22.31 -32.08 -5.79
C VAL A 79 21.65 -31.49 -4.54
N GLY A 80 22.02 -31.93 -3.34
CA GLY A 80 21.54 -31.36 -2.07
C GLY A 80 21.89 -29.88 -1.90
N GLN A 81 23.13 -29.51 -2.21
CA GLN A 81 23.62 -28.12 -2.12
C GLN A 81 22.90 -27.16 -3.09
N ARG A 82 22.39 -27.67 -4.22
CA ARG A 82 21.58 -26.88 -5.17
C ARG A 82 20.13 -26.70 -4.71
N ARG A 83 19.57 -27.69 -4.00
CA ARG A 83 18.21 -27.65 -3.44
C ARG A 83 18.11 -26.61 -2.31
N ASP A 84 19.10 -26.56 -1.42
CA ASP A 84 19.18 -25.56 -0.34
C ASP A 84 19.43 -24.13 -0.87
N GLY A 85 20.19 -24.00 -1.96
CA GLY A 85 20.38 -22.74 -2.68
C GLY A 85 19.08 -22.23 -3.30
N ALA A 86 18.31 -23.10 -3.94
CA ALA A 86 17.01 -22.76 -4.54
C ALA A 86 15.97 -22.33 -3.48
N GLY A 87 15.97 -22.96 -2.29
CA GLY A 87 15.10 -22.58 -1.17
C GLY A 87 15.36 -21.15 -0.66
N ARG A 88 16.64 -20.75 -0.53
CA ARG A 88 17.01 -19.39 -0.12
C ARG A 88 16.65 -18.32 -1.15
N VAL A 89 16.81 -18.62 -2.45
CA VAL A 89 16.41 -17.70 -3.53
C VAL A 89 14.89 -17.51 -3.57
N ARG A 90 14.12 -18.58 -3.35
CA ARG A 90 12.65 -18.52 -3.27
C ARG A 90 12.16 -17.69 -2.08
N GLY A 91 12.76 -17.86 -0.89
CA GLY A 91 12.44 -17.07 0.29
C GLY A 91 12.71 -15.57 0.10
N GLY A 92 13.85 -15.20 -0.49
CA GLY A 92 14.19 -13.81 -0.80
C GLY A 92 13.36 -13.18 -1.94
N ALA A 93 12.77 -14.00 -2.81
CA ALA A 93 11.81 -13.53 -3.81
C ALA A 93 10.43 -13.24 -3.18
N GLY A 94 10.00 -14.05 -2.20
CA GLY A 94 8.74 -13.84 -1.47
C GLY A 94 8.72 -12.54 -0.65
N GLN A 95 9.80 -12.25 0.07
CA GLN A 95 9.91 -11.04 0.91
C GLN A 95 9.85 -9.75 0.07
N ARG A 96 10.61 -9.68 -1.03
CA ARG A 96 10.56 -8.53 -1.97
C ARG A 96 9.20 -8.38 -2.65
N GLY A 97 8.48 -9.48 -2.87
CA GLY A 97 7.12 -9.47 -3.37
C GLY A 97 6.11 -8.87 -2.38
N GLY A 98 6.29 -9.14 -1.08
CA GLY A 98 5.51 -8.53 0.00
C GLY A 98 5.71 -7.01 0.09
N GLU A 99 6.96 -6.55 0.12
CA GLU A 99 7.27 -5.12 0.21
C GLU A 99 6.74 -4.30 -0.98
N ALA A 100 6.86 -4.84 -2.20
CA ALA A 100 6.34 -4.18 -3.40
C ALA A 100 4.81 -4.08 -3.40
N ARG A 101 4.15 -5.10 -2.83
CA ARG A 101 2.71 -5.19 -2.70
C ARG A 101 2.19 -4.23 -1.63
N ASP A 102 2.81 -4.23 -0.46
CA ASP A 102 2.45 -3.31 0.62
C ASP A 102 2.59 -1.86 0.14
N ARG A 103 3.67 -1.57 -0.59
CA ARG A 103 3.84 -0.28 -1.28
C ARG A 103 2.68 0.01 -2.23
N ALA A 104 2.27 -0.93 -3.08
CA ALA A 104 1.13 -0.73 -3.99
C ALA A 104 -0.18 -0.47 -3.22
N GLY A 105 -0.38 -1.13 -2.08
CA GLY A 105 -1.48 -0.86 -1.14
C GLY A 105 -1.46 0.58 -0.63
N TRP A 106 -0.32 1.01 -0.10
CA TRP A 106 -0.15 2.37 0.44
C TRP A 106 -0.30 3.45 -0.64
N VAL A 107 0.23 3.22 -1.84
CA VAL A 107 0.00 4.11 -3.00
C VAL A 107 -1.50 4.21 -3.30
N GLY A 108 -2.22 3.09 -3.24
CA GLY A 108 -3.68 3.04 -3.40
C GLY A 108 -4.43 3.83 -2.33
N GLU A 109 -3.99 3.77 -1.08
CA GLU A 109 -4.55 4.59 0.01
C GLU A 109 -4.38 6.09 -0.23
N VAL A 110 -3.17 6.53 -0.59
CA VAL A 110 -2.91 7.94 -0.92
C VAL A 110 -3.73 8.40 -2.11
N ALA A 111 -3.87 7.56 -3.14
CA ALA A 111 -4.71 7.85 -4.29
C ALA A 111 -6.19 8.00 -3.90
N ALA A 112 -6.71 7.10 -3.05
CA ALA A 112 -8.09 7.14 -2.59
C ALA A 112 -8.38 8.40 -1.75
N VAL A 113 -7.49 8.75 -0.82
CA VAL A 113 -7.62 9.95 0.01
C VAL A 113 -7.52 11.23 -0.84
N GLY A 114 -6.56 11.29 -1.78
CA GLY A 114 -6.44 12.42 -2.70
C GLY A 114 -7.67 12.59 -3.59
N ALA A 115 -8.23 11.49 -4.10
CA ALA A 115 -9.46 11.51 -4.90
C ALA A 115 -10.67 11.94 -4.07
N ALA A 116 -10.77 11.50 -2.82
CA ALA A 116 -11.83 11.93 -1.90
C ALA A 116 -11.75 13.43 -1.61
N TYR A 117 -10.55 13.96 -1.33
CA TYR A 117 -10.34 15.39 -1.10
C TYR A 117 -10.76 16.24 -2.30
N VAL A 118 -10.28 15.90 -3.51
CA VAL A 118 -10.62 16.64 -4.74
C VAL A 118 -12.11 16.50 -5.04
N GLY A 119 -12.66 15.29 -4.96
CA GLY A 119 -14.07 15.03 -5.23
C GLY A 119 -15.01 15.72 -4.24
N PHE A 120 -14.62 15.87 -2.98
CA PHE A 120 -15.39 16.63 -1.99
C PHE A 120 -15.53 18.10 -2.43
N ALA A 121 -14.43 18.74 -2.83
CA ALA A 121 -14.42 20.13 -3.27
C ALA A 121 -15.25 20.37 -4.54
N GLU A 122 -15.29 19.38 -5.43
CA GLU A 122 -16.11 19.42 -6.66
C GLU A 122 -17.59 19.26 -6.36
N ARG A 123 -17.97 18.29 -5.52
CA ARG A 123 -19.37 18.03 -5.18
C ARG A 123 -19.98 19.14 -4.32
N ARG A 124 -19.16 19.82 -3.50
CA ARG A 124 -19.62 20.79 -2.50
C ARG A 124 -18.90 22.14 -2.63
N PRO A 125 -18.98 22.82 -3.79
CA PRO A 125 -18.14 23.98 -4.10
C PRO A 125 -18.30 25.14 -3.10
N ALA A 126 -19.53 25.48 -2.71
CA ALA A 126 -19.79 26.58 -1.78
C ALA A 126 -19.36 26.26 -0.34
N LEU A 127 -19.52 25.00 0.09
CA LEU A 127 -19.05 24.54 1.39
C LEU A 127 -17.52 24.55 1.46
N TYR A 128 -16.86 24.10 0.39
CA TYR A 128 -15.41 24.13 0.28
C TYR A 128 -14.88 25.57 0.34
N ASP A 129 -15.53 26.51 -0.36
CA ASP A 129 -15.17 27.93 -0.25
C ASP A 129 -15.34 28.43 1.20
N ALA A 130 -16.46 28.09 1.86
CA ALA A 130 -16.71 28.48 3.26
C ALA A 130 -15.64 27.93 4.23
N MET A 131 -15.10 26.73 4.00
CA MET A 131 -14.06 26.12 4.82
C MET A 131 -12.71 26.86 4.77
N PHE A 132 -12.39 27.51 3.65
CA PHE A 132 -11.07 28.11 3.39
C PHE A 132 -11.13 29.63 3.13
N THR A 133 -12.25 30.29 3.43
CA THR A 133 -12.37 31.75 3.32
C THR A 133 -11.72 32.45 4.50
N HIS A 134 -11.05 33.59 4.24
CA HIS A 134 -10.45 34.44 5.28
C HIS A 134 -11.46 35.02 6.29
N SER A 135 -12.76 34.97 5.98
CA SER A 135 -13.83 35.48 6.86
C SER A 135 -14.17 34.54 8.03
N VAL A 136 -13.45 33.43 8.17
CA VAL A 136 -13.59 32.47 9.26
C VAL A 136 -12.27 32.47 10.04
N ASP A 137 -12.25 33.13 11.20
CA ASP A 137 -11.09 33.17 12.11
C ASP A 137 -10.89 31.80 12.80
N LEU A 138 -10.65 30.75 12.00
CA LEU A 138 -10.30 29.43 12.50
C LEU A 138 -8.79 29.34 12.69
N PRO A 139 -8.29 28.92 13.86
CA PRO A 139 -6.89 28.59 14.02
C PRO A 139 -6.54 27.40 13.13
N PHE A 140 -5.53 27.57 12.27
CA PHE A 140 -4.91 26.51 11.48
C PHE A 140 -3.51 26.25 12.02
N ALA A 141 -3.06 24.99 11.90
CA ALA A 141 -1.72 24.57 12.34
C ALA A 141 -1.40 24.95 13.80
N SER A 142 -2.42 24.98 14.67
CA SER A 142 -2.26 25.23 16.10
C SER A 142 -3.05 24.22 16.93
N PRO A 143 -2.68 23.99 18.21
CA PRO A 143 -3.41 23.10 19.11
C PRO A 143 -4.86 23.53 19.38
N GLU A 144 -5.18 24.81 19.18
CA GLU A 144 -6.52 25.38 19.36
C GLU A 144 -7.43 25.14 18.15
N ALA A 145 -6.89 24.59 17.05
CA ALA A 145 -7.67 24.27 15.87
C ALA A 145 -8.84 23.32 16.23
N PRO A 146 -10.02 23.50 15.60
CA PRO A 146 -11.14 22.60 15.87
C PRO A 146 -10.75 21.14 15.60
N ALA A 147 -11.28 20.22 16.43
CA ALA A 147 -11.00 18.79 16.32
C ALA A 147 -11.26 18.22 14.90
N ALA A 148 -12.22 18.79 14.17
CA ALA A 148 -12.50 18.44 12.79
C ALA A 148 -11.32 18.69 11.83
N LEU A 149 -10.58 19.79 12.01
CA LEU A 149 -9.39 20.10 11.20
C LEU A 149 -8.27 19.08 11.50
N HIS A 150 -8.03 18.82 12.79
CA HIS A 150 -7.06 17.80 13.20
C HIS A 150 -7.42 16.42 12.66
N ALA A 151 -8.70 16.04 12.69
CA ALA A 151 -9.16 14.78 12.15
C ALA A 151 -8.90 14.69 10.64
N GLY A 152 -9.30 15.70 9.86
CA GLY A 152 -9.10 15.71 8.41
C GLY A 152 -7.62 15.68 8.01
N PHE A 153 -6.78 16.47 8.67
CA PHE A 153 -5.33 16.44 8.45
C PHE A 153 -4.72 15.10 8.87
N GLY A 154 -5.20 14.52 9.98
CA GLY A 154 -4.79 13.22 10.46
C GLY A 154 -5.03 12.11 9.43
N GLU A 155 -6.14 12.13 8.68
CA GLU A 155 -6.40 11.12 7.65
C GLU A 155 -5.38 11.17 6.50
N LEU A 156 -4.97 12.37 6.08
CA LEU A 156 -3.89 12.56 5.08
C LEU A 156 -2.56 12.03 5.62
N ARG A 157 -2.23 12.40 6.86
CA ARG A 157 -1.02 11.98 7.55
C ARG A 157 -0.91 10.46 7.68
N GLU A 158 -1.99 9.80 8.07
CA GLU A 158 -2.04 8.35 8.23
C GLU A 158 -1.89 7.60 6.90
N ALA A 159 -2.40 8.16 5.79
CA ALA A 159 -2.22 7.58 4.46
C ALA A 159 -0.77 7.71 3.97
N LEU A 160 -0.09 8.82 4.31
CA LEU A 160 1.30 9.08 3.93
C LEU A 160 2.33 8.41 4.84
N ARG A 161 1.97 8.07 6.10
CA ARG A 161 2.89 7.47 7.08
C ARG A 161 3.75 6.33 6.53
N PRO A 162 3.21 5.32 5.82
CA PRO A 162 4.02 4.22 5.30
C PRO A 162 5.00 4.62 4.20
N LEU A 163 4.80 5.79 3.58
CA LEU A 163 5.57 6.30 2.44
C LEU A 163 6.58 7.39 2.83
N ALA A 164 6.53 7.91 4.06
CA ALA A 164 7.38 9.01 4.50
C ALA A 164 8.89 8.68 4.48
N ARG A 165 9.26 7.41 4.67
CA ARG A 165 10.66 6.97 4.72
C ARG A 165 11.48 7.82 5.72
N ASP A 166 12.45 8.59 5.23
CA ASP A 166 13.33 9.46 6.01
C ASP A 166 12.82 10.91 6.08
N ASP A 167 11.75 11.25 5.37
CA ASP A 167 11.15 12.59 5.39
C ASP A 167 10.37 12.84 6.68
N ASP A 168 10.32 14.09 7.11
CA ASP A 168 9.41 14.53 8.17
C ASP A 168 7.96 14.36 7.71
N LEU A 169 7.21 13.51 8.42
CA LEU A 169 5.85 13.15 8.05
C LEU A 169 4.90 14.35 8.07
N ASP A 170 5.08 15.30 8.98
CA ASP A 170 4.19 16.45 9.08
C ASP A 170 4.47 17.41 7.90
N LEU A 171 5.74 17.69 7.59
CA LEU A 171 6.11 18.47 6.40
C LEU A 171 5.69 17.80 5.08
N LEU A 172 5.84 16.47 4.98
CA LEU A 172 5.37 15.73 3.81
C LEU A 172 3.86 15.87 3.65
N THR A 173 3.11 15.77 4.75
CA THR A 173 1.65 15.89 4.76
C THR A 173 1.21 17.31 4.39
N GLU A 174 1.85 18.34 4.93
CA GLU A 174 1.59 19.74 4.57
C GLU A 174 1.85 20.00 3.09
N THR A 175 2.94 19.45 2.55
CA THR A 175 3.31 19.63 1.14
C THR A 175 2.31 18.93 0.22
N PHE A 176 1.92 17.70 0.55
CA PHE A 176 0.91 16.95 -0.20
C PHE A 176 -0.45 17.65 -0.18
N TRP A 177 -0.89 18.07 1.01
CA TRP A 177 -2.14 18.82 1.19
C TRP A 177 -2.13 20.13 0.41
N SER A 178 -1.03 20.88 0.44
CA SER A 178 -0.86 22.11 -0.33
C SER A 178 -0.99 21.87 -1.83
N ALA A 179 -0.42 20.78 -2.33
CA ALA A 179 -0.55 20.41 -3.75
C ALA A 179 -1.99 20.04 -4.11
N LEU A 180 -2.70 19.25 -3.29
CA LEU A 180 -4.11 18.93 -3.49
C LEU A 180 -4.98 20.20 -3.50
N HIS A 181 -4.78 21.07 -2.51
CA HIS A 181 -5.48 22.33 -2.41
C HIS A 181 -5.22 23.23 -3.62
N GLY A 182 -3.96 23.30 -4.08
CA GLY A 182 -3.58 23.99 -5.31
C GLY A 182 -4.29 23.45 -6.55
N LEU A 183 -4.35 22.13 -6.72
CA LEU A 183 -5.09 21.51 -7.83
C LEU A 183 -6.58 21.88 -7.81
N VAL A 184 -7.21 21.82 -6.64
CA VAL A 184 -8.62 22.17 -6.45
C VAL A 184 -8.85 23.65 -6.76
N THR A 185 -8.15 24.55 -6.08
CA THR A 185 -8.34 26.00 -6.19
C THR A 185 -8.06 26.52 -7.61
N LEU A 186 -6.97 26.08 -8.24
CA LEU A 186 -6.62 26.50 -9.60
C LEU A 186 -7.61 25.96 -10.64
N THR A 187 -8.10 24.73 -10.49
CA THR A 187 -9.13 24.17 -11.39
C THR A 187 -10.44 24.94 -11.24
N ARG A 188 -10.87 25.22 -10.00
CA ARG A 188 -12.07 26.01 -9.71
C ARG A 188 -11.99 27.42 -10.26
N ALA A 189 -10.82 28.04 -10.18
CA ALA A 189 -10.58 29.37 -10.73
C ALA A 189 -10.43 29.41 -12.27
N GLY A 190 -10.64 28.27 -12.96
CA GLY A 190 -10.45 28.16 -14.41
C GLY A 190 -9.00 28.32 -14.87
N ARG A 191 -8.04 28.21 -13.94
CA ARG A 191 -6.59 28.32 -14.20
C ARG A 191 -5.96 26.97 -14.55
N LEU A 192 -6.71 25.89 -14.44
CA LEU A 192 -6.36 24.57 -14.91
C LEU A 192 -7.54 23.93 -15.66
N PRO A 193 -7.33 23.31 -16.83
CA PRO A 193 -8.37 22.56 -17.53
C PRO A 193 -8.92 21.41 -16.66
N PRO A 194 -10.24 21.28 -16.46
CA PRO A 194 -10.82 20.22 -15.62
C PRO A 194 -10.64 18.81 -16.19
N GLU A 195 -10.47 18.68 -17.50
CA GLU A 195 -10.36 17.38 -18.22
C GLU A 195 -9.10 16.60 -17.83
N HIS A 196 -8.08 17.29 -17.34
CA HIS A 196 -6.82 16.67 -16.91
C HIS A 196 -6.74 16.44 -15.40
N ARG A 197 -7.83 16.64 -14.65
CA ARG A 197 -7.85 16.49 -13.19
C ARG A 197 -7.29 15.14 -12.73
N ASP A 198 -7.85 14.04 -13.23
CA ASP A 198 -7.47 12.69 -12.78
C ASP A 198 -6.02 12.38 -13.15
N ALA A 199 -5.57 12.84 -14.30
CA ALA A 199 -4.18 12.71 -14.73
C ALA A 199 -3.22 13.50 -13.83
N ARG A 200 -3.58 14.72 -13.40
CA ARG A 200 -2.78 15.52 -12.47
C ARG A 200 -2.76 14.89 -11.07
N LEU A 201 -3.88 14.38 -10.59
CA LEU A 201 -3.94 13.69 -9.31
C LEU A 201 -3.07 12.43 -9.33
N ALA A 202 -3.18 11.59 -10.37
CA ALA A 202 -2.35 10.41 -10.52
C ALA A 202 -0.85 10.75 -10.64
N LEU A 203 -0.51 11.86 -11.32
CA LEU A 203 0.87 12.37 -11.35
C LEU A 203 1.33 12.79 -9.96
N LEU A 204 0.52 13.54 -9.22
CA LEU A 204 0.84 13.99 -7.86
C LEU A 204 1.08 12.80 -6.94
N VAL A 205 0.15 11.85 -6.88
CA VAL A 205 0.29 10.63 -6.06
C VAL A 205 1.59 9.91 -6.39
N ARG A 206 1.89 9.71 -7.67
CA ARG A 206 3.15 9.07 -8.11
C ARG A 206 4.40 9.81 -7.61
N ARG A 207 4.37 11.14 -7.53
CA ARG A 207 5.51 11.92 -7.01
C ARG A 207 5.69 11.81 -5.51
N PHE A 208 4.61 11.58 -4.77
CA PHE A 208 4.65 11.40 -3.30
C PHE A 208 4.82 9.94 -2.87
N SER A 209 4.69 8.98 -3.79
CA SER A 209 4.82 7.56 -3.48
C SER A 209 6.13 6.90 -3.94
N GLY A 210 6.90 7.58 -4.80
CA GLY A 210 8.16 7.08 -5.37
C GLY A 210 7.98 6.12 -6.54
#